data_AF-M2Y1P2-F1
#
_entry.id   AF-M2Y1P2-F1
#
_cell.length_a   1.000
_cell.length_b   1.000
_cell.length_c   1.000
_cell.angle_alpha   90.00
_cell.angle_beta   90.00
_cell.angle_gamma   90.00
#
_symmetry.space_group_name_H-M   'P 1'
#
loop_
_entity.id
_entity.type
_entity.pdbx_description
1 polymer ?
#
loop_
_entity_poly.entity_id
_entity_poly.type
_entity_poly.pdbx_seq_one_letter_code
_entity_poly.pdbx_strand_id
1 'polypeptide(L)'
;MSSLRHMRGVFGQFVRNNFAIKQDQLLSNSNRFRGNFILPSRGVQIYKGSGKDWLPTLHVAVTGAAGQIAYSLLPRVANGEMLGEDQPIVLHLLEVPQALSKLEGVVMELQDCAFPLVQGIIATDDLRKGFADVSVALLVGAKPRSQGMERKDLLSTNASIFAQQGKALNEGNADSN
;
A
#
# COMPACT_ATOMS: atom_id res chain seq x y z
N MET A 1 -30.05 -14.62 26.65
CA MET A 1 -28.93 -15.13 25.81
C MET A 1 -29.41 -15.76 24.49
N SER A 2 -30.37 -15.14 23.77
CA SER A 2 -30.94 -15.68 22.52
C SER A 2 -30.62 -14.84 21.26
N SER A 3 -30.32 -13.53 21.41
CA SER A 3 -30.14 -12.61 20.28
C SER A 3 -28.73 -12.57 19.65
N LEU A 4 -27.72 -13.18 20.27
CA LEU A 4 -26.33 -13.22 19.75
C LEU A 4 -26.03 -14.46 18.89
N ARG A 5 -26.93 -15.44 18.84
CA ARG A 5 -26.79 -16.64 18.00
C ARG A 5 -27.35 -16.47 16.58
N HIS A 6 -28.30 -15.55 16.37
CA HIS A 6 -28.88 -15.28 15.05
C HIS A 6 -27.99 -14.40 14.15
N MET A 7 -27.23 -13.46 14.72
CA MET A 7 -26.40 -12.53 13.94
C MET A 7 -25.16 -13.20 13.31
N ARG A 8 -24.65 -14.28 13.93
CA ARG A 8 -23.55 -15.10 13.38
C ARG A 8 -23.99 -15.96 12.19
N GLY A 9 -25.25 -16.36 12.14
CA GLY A 9 -25.81 -17.17 11.04
C GLY A 9 -25.96 -16.37 9.75
N VAL A 10 -26.48 -15.15 9.83
CA VAL A 10 -26.75 -14.29 8.66
C VAL A 10 -25.45 -13.79 8.03
N PHE A 11 -24.44 -13.44 8.84
CA PHE A 11 -23.12 -13.03 8.32
C PHE A 11 -22.38 -14.21 7.66
N GLY A 12 -22.44 -15.39 8.27
CA GLY A 12 -21.88 -16.61 7.68
C GLY A 12 -22.58 -17.08 6.41
N GLN A 13 -23.87 -16.77 6.23
CA GLN A 13 -24.62 -17.07 5.01
C GLN A 13 -24.37 -16.02 3.92
N PHE A 14 -24.19 -14.74 4.27
CA PHE A 14 -23.82 -13.67 3.34
C PHE A 14 -22.40 -13.86 2.79
N VAL A 15 -21.44 -14.23 3.64
CA VAL A 15 -20.06 -14.53 3.22
C VAL A 15 -20.02 -15.79 2.35
N ARG A 16 -20.77 -16.84 2.69
CA ARG A 16 -20.84 -18.08 1.87
C ARG A 16 -21.56 -17.87 0.55
N ASN A 17 -22.65 -17.11 0.51
CA ASN A 17 -23.36 -16.81 -0.74
C ASN A 17 -22.53 -15.89 -1.64
N ASN A 18 -21.84 -14.88 -1.11
CA ASN A 18 -20.97 -14.03 -1.92
C ASN A 18 -19.69 -14.74 -2.40
N PHE A 19 -19.15 -15.70 -1.63
CA PHE A 19 -18.03 -16.53 -2.10
C PHE A 19 -18.46 -17.55 -3.16
N ALA A 20 -19.63 -18.17 -3.02
CA ALA A 20 -20.17 -19.12 -4.00
C ALA A 20 -20.53 -18.42 -5.33
N ILE A 21 -21.14 -17.23 -5.27
CA ILE A 21 -21.42 -16.41 -6.46
C ILE A 21 -20.11 -15.98 -7.16
N LYS A 22 -19.03 -15.71 -6.40
CA LYS A 22 -17.71 -15.44 -6.98
C LYS A 22 -17.10 -16.69 -7.66
N GLN A 23 -17.29 -17.89 -7.12
CA GLN A 23 -16.79 -19.12 -7.73
C GLN A 23 -17.52 -19.47 -9.05
N ASP A 24 -18.84 -19.32 -9.10
CA ASP A 24 -19.60 -19.58 -10.33
C ASP A 24 -19.35 -18.51 -11.41
N GLN A 25 -19.14 -17.24 -11.03
CA GLN A 25 -18.72 -16.17 -11.95
C GLN A 25 -17.28 -16.37 -12.48
N LEU A 26 -16.41 -17.02 -11.70
CA LEU A 26 -15.06 -17.42 -12.13
C LEU A 26 -15.09 -18.60 -13.10
N LEU A 27 -15.99 -19.57 -12.89
CA LEU A 27 -16.14 -20.74 -13.76
C LEU A 27 -16.88 -20.44 -15.07
N SER A 28 -17.82 -19.48 -15.07
CA SER A 28 -18.54 -19.04 -16.29
C SER A 28 -17.72 -18.11 -17.20
N ASN A 29 -16.58 -17.58 -16.72
CA ASN A 29 -15.66 -16.71 -17.48
C ASN A 29 -14.37 -17.42 -17.92
N SER A 30 -14.40 -18.75 -17.99
CA SER A 30 -13.26 -19.61 -18.35
C SER A 30 -12.64 -19.36 -19.75
N ASN A 31 -13.26 -18.53 -20.60
CA ASN A 31 -12.65 -18.05 -21.85
C ASN A 31 -11.89 -16.72 -21.74
N ARG A 32 -11.91 -16.03 -20.59
CA ARG A 32 -11.23 -14.73 -20.39
C ARG A 32 -9.97 -14.81 -19.52
N PHE A 33 -9.75 -15.92 -18.83
CA PHE A 33 -8.57 -16.19 -18.00
C PHE A 33 -7.63 -17.20 -18.68
N ARG A 34 -6.99 -16.80 -19.78
CA ARG A 34 -5.81 -17.51 -20.33
C ARG A 34 -4.51 -16.84 -19.89
N GLY A 35 -4.40 -16.47 -18.62
CA GLY A 35 -3.14 -16.02 -18.02
C GLY A 35 -2.47 -17.20 -17.31
N ASN A 36 -1.25 -17.57 -17.71
CA ASN A 36 -0.49 -18.60 -17.01
C ASN A 36 -0.26 -18.19 -15.55
N PHE A 37 -0.77 -19.01 -14.63
CA PHE A 37 -0.51 -18.91 -13.21
C PHE A 37 0.91 -19.42 -12.95
N ILE A 38 1.88 -18.51 -12.83
CA ILE A 38 3.24 -18.85 -12.39
C ILE A 38 3.34 -18.46 -10.92
N LEU A 39 3.47 -19.45 -10.05
CA LEU A 39 3.83 -19.25 -8.65
C LEU A 39 5.38 -19.17 -8.56
N PRO A 40 6.00 -18.02 -8.32
CA PRO A 40 7.41 -17.98 -7.93
C PRO A 40 7.55 -18.46 -6.48
N SER A 41 8.64 -19.16 -6.19
CA SER A 41 8.96 -19.85 -4.92
C SER A 41 9.13 -18.94 -3.69
N ARG A 42 8.81 -17.65 -3.80
CA ARG A 42 9.00 -16.62 -2.76
C ARG A 42 7.78 -15.71 -2.67
N GLY A 43 6.67 -16.22 -2.11
CA GLY A 43 5.65 -15.46 -1.38
C GLY A 43 4.95 -14.23 -2.01
N VAL A 44 5.28 -13.81 -3.23
CA VAL A 44 4.68 -12.64 -3.88
C VAL A 44 3.63 -13.12 -4.89
N GLN A 45 2.37 -12.78 -4.64
CA GLN A 45 1.29 -12.95 -5.62
C GLN A 45 1.31 -11.78 -6.60
N ILE A 46 1.77 -12.02 -7.82
CA ILE A 46 1.73 -11.02 -8.91
C ILE A 46 0.40 -11.19 -9.63
N TYR A 47 -0.48 -10.20 -9.52
CA TYR A 47 -1.74 -10.16 -10.25
C TYR A 47 -1.50 -9.58 -11.65
N LYS A 48 -1.36 -10.42 -12.69
CA LYS A 48 -1.34 -9.90 -14.07
C LYS A 48 -2.72 -9.37 -14.46
N GLY A 49 -2.90 -8.05 -14.35
CA GLY A 49 -4.05 -7.32 -14.88
C GLY A 49 -4.15 -7.42 -16.41
N SER A 50 -5.38 -7.40 -16.91
CA SER A 50 -5.83 -7.49 -18.30
C SER A 50 -4.88 -6.91 -19.37
N GLY A 51 -4.38 -7.76 -20.27
CA GLY A 51 -4.08 -7.52 -21.72
C GLY A 51 -3.33 -6.25 -22.19
N LYS A 52 -2.88 -5.36 -21.31
CA LYS A 52 -2.17 -4.11 -21.60
C LYS A 52 -0.67 -4.36 -21.43
N ASP A 53 0.15 -3.86 -22.35
CA ASP A 53 1.61 -3.87 -22.21
C ASP A 53 2.00 -2.79 -21.19
N TRP A 54 2.03 -3.18 -19.91
CA TRP A 54 2.40 -2.31 -18.81
C TRP A 54 3.90 -1.97 -18.83
N LEU A 55 4.24 -0.76 -18.37
CA LEU A 55 5.63 -0.41 -18.06
C LEU A 55 6.18 -1.30 -16.92
N PRO A 56 7.52 -1.38 -16.75
CA PRO A 56 8.11 -2.03 -15.59
C PRO A 56 7.57 -1.45 -14.28
N THR A 57 7.23 -2.29 -13.30
CA THR A 57 6.64 -1.84 -12.03
C THR A 57 7.59 -0.98 -11.23
N LEU A 58 7.10 0.16 -10.73
CA LEU A 58 7.86 1.05 -9.86
C LEU A 58 7.46 0.88 -8.40
N HIS A 59 8.42 1.04 -7.51
CA HIS A 59 8.20 1.01 -6.07
C HIS A 59 8.12 2.44 -5.56
N VAL A 60 6.96 2.81 -5.00
CA VAL A 60 6.68 4.18 -4.54
C VAL A 60 6.54 4.19 -3.03
N ALA A 61 7.51 4.79 -2.34
CA ALA A 61 7.45 4.98 -0.90
C ALA A 61 6.72 6.26 -0.51
N VAL A 62 5.91 6.19 0.53
CA VAL A 62 5.20 7.34 1.13
C VAL A 62 5.40 7.28 2.64
N THR A 63 6.06 8.28 3.23
CA THR A 63 6.18 8.39 4.69
C THR A 63 5.03 9.19 5.29
N GLY A 64 4.68 8.92 6.54
CA GLY A 64 3.49 9.53 7.15
C GLY A 64 2.21 9.08 6.45
N ALA A 65 2.18 7.82 5.98
CA ALA A 65 1.14 7.30 5.10
C ALA A 65 -0.26 7.27 5.72
N ALA A 66 -0.36 7.33 7.06
CA ALA A 66 -1.64 7.46 7.76
C ALA A 66 -2.04 8.93 8.05
N GLY A 67 -1.24 9.89 7.57
CA GLY A 67 -1.49 11.32 7.72
C GLY A 67 -2.51 11.86 6.71
N GLN A 68 -3.07 13.04 7.00
CA GLN A 68 -4.11 13.66 6.16
C GLN A 68 -3.61 14.03 4.75
N ILE A 69 -2.34 14.43 4.61
CA ILE A 69 -1.76 14.72 3.29
C ILE A 69 -1.66 13.43 2.48
N ALA A 70 -1.19 12.34 3.09
CA ALA A 70 -1.09 11.04 2.44
C ALA A 70 -2.48 10.50 2.05
N TYR A 71 -3.50 10.70 2.89
CA TYR A 71 -4.87 10.29 2.62
C TYR A 71 -5.42 10.87 1.31
N SER A 72 -5.12 12.14 1.00
CA SER A 72 -5.51 12.75 -0.30
C SER A 72 -4.56 12.40 -1.45
N LEU A 73 -3.30 12.08 -1.15
CA LEU A 73 -2.26 11.79 -2.15
C LEU A 73 -2.35 10.36 -2.68
N LEU A 74 -2.53 9.38 -1.82
CA LEU A 74 -2.43 7.96 -2.15
C LEU A 74 -3.40 7.53 -3.27
N PRO A 75 -4.68 7.95 -3.29
CA PRO A 75 -5.58 7.62 -4.40
C PRO A 75 -5.12 8.19 -5.75
N ARG A 76 -4.49 9.35 -5.76
CA ARG A 76 -3.96 10.03 -6.97
C ARG A 76 -2.69 9.36 -7.48
N VAL A 77 -1.91 8.77 -6.59
CA VAL A 77 -0.78 7.93 -6.99
C VAL A 77 -1.30 6.60 -7.53
N ALA A 78 -2.23 5.97 -6.80
CA ALA A 78 -2.80 4.66 -7.12
C ALA A 78 -3.63 4.63 -8.41
N ASN A 79 -4.29 5.73 -8.78
CA ASN A 79 -5.06 5.85 -10.02
C ASN A 79 -4.21 6.25 -11.24
N GLY A 80 -2.91 6.53 -11.05
CA GLY A 80 -1.98 6.87 -12.14
C GLY A 80 -1.86 8.35 -12.45
N GLU A 81 -2.50 9.26 -11.71
CA GLU A 81 -2.40 10.71 -11.95
C GLU A 81 -0.95 11.22 -11.79
N MET A 82 -0.15 10.59 -10.93
CA MET A 82 1.25 10.97 -10.71
C MET A 82 2.22 10.43 -11.77
N LEU A 83 2.04 9.18 -12.20
CA LEU A 83 3.06 8.44 -12.98
C LEU A 83 2.56 7.95 -14.35
N GLY A 84 1.30 8.18 -14.67
CA GLY A 84 0.64 7.77 -15.90
C GLY A 84 -0.27 6.55 -15.73
N GLU A 85 -1.25 6.43 -16.63
CA GLU A 85 -2.27 5.38 -16.64
C GLU A 85 -1.76 3.99 -17.11
N ASP A 86 -0.48 3.92 -17.47
CA ASP A 86 0.23 2.72 -17.97
C ASP A 86 1.37 2.27 -17.03
N GLN A 87 1.49 2.90 -15.85
CA GLN A 87 2.57 2.65 -14.91
C GLN A 87 2.07 1.84 -13.70
N PRO A 88 2.30 0.51 -13.64
CA PRO A 88 2.00 -0.26 -12.46
C PRO A 88 2.95 0.11 -11.31
N ILE A 89 2.45 0.04 -10.07
CA ILE A 89 3.20 0.41 -8.87
C ILE A 89 3.02 -0.58 -7.72
N VAL A 90 4.05 -0.65 -6.87
CA VAL A 90 3.96 -1.20 -5.51
C VAL A 90 4.06 -0.03 -4.53
N LEU A 91 3.08 0.09 -3.63
CA LEU A 91 3.06 1.14 -2.63
C LEU A 91 3.81 0.69 -1.36
N HIS A 92 4.84 1.42 -0.98
CA HIS A 92 5.54 1.24 0.29
C HIS A 92 5.08 2.33 1.27
N LEU A 93 4.22 1.97 2.20
CA LEU A 93 3.59 2.88 3.14
C LEU A 93 4.33 2.82 4.48
N LEU A 94 5.03 3.91 4.81
CA LEU A 94 5.78 4.04 6.05
C LEU A 94 5.04 4.90 7.07
N GLU A 95 4.98 4.40 8.30
CA GLU A 95 4.53 5.17 9.47
C GLU A 95 5.41 4.90 10.69
N VAL A 96 5.26 5.75 11.70
CA VAL A 96 5.84 5.47 13.01
C VAL A 96 5.02 4.41 13.75
N PRO A 97 5.62 3.65 14.70
CA PRO A 97 4.96 2.51 15.34
C PRO A 97 3.58 2.81 15.94
N GLN A 98 3.42 4.01 16.52
CA GLN A 98 2.17 4.46 17.12
C GLN A 98 1.00 4.65 16.13
N ALA A 99 1.30 4.80 14.83
CA ALA A 99 0.31 5.02 13.78
C ALA A 99 -0.01 3.77 12.96
N LEU A 100 0.60 2.61 13.26
CA LEU A 100 0.41 1.38 12.48
C LEU A 100 -1.04 0.93 12.40
N SER A 101 -1.82 1.03 13.49
CA SER A 101 -3.25 0.69 13.45
C SER A 101 -4.06 1.63 12.53
N LYS A 102 -3.67 2.91 12.40
CA LYS A 102 -4.30 3.82 11.43
C LYS A 102 -3.87 3.47 10.01
N LEU A 103 -2.59 3.10 9.84
CA LEU A 103 -2.06 2.69 8.55
C LEU A 103 -2.77 1.44 8.03
N GLU A 104 -3.11 0.48 8.88
CA GLU A 104 -3.92 -0.69 8.51
C GLU A 104 -5.27 -0.28 7.89
N GLY A 105 -5.94 0.74 8.44
CA GLY A 105 -7.17 1.29 7.87
C GLY A 105 -6.95 1.85 6.46
N VAL A 106 -5.87 2.59 6.23
CA VAL A 106 -5.51 3.09 4.89
C VAL A 106 -5.25 1.96 3.90
N VAL A 107 -4.59 0.88 4.34
CA VAL A 107 -4.37 -0.31 3.51
C VAL A 107 -5.69 -0.97 3.12
N MET A 108 -6.63 -1.11 4.07
CA MET A 108 -7.95 -1.69 3.80
C MET A 108 -8.70 -0.86 2.75
N GLU A 109 -8.70 0.47 2.88
CA GLU A 109 -9.36 1.36 1.91
C GLU A 109 -8.73 1.26 0.52
N LEU A 110 -7.39 1.26 0.42
CA LEU A 110 -6.70 1.11 -0.86
C LEU A 110 -7.01 -0.23 -1.54
N GLN A 111 -7.13 -1.30 -0.76
CA GLN A 111 -7.53 -2.62 -1.25
C GLN A 111 -8.99 -2.63 -1.72
N ASP A 112 -9.89 -2.00 -0.97
CA ASP A 112 -11.32 -1.89 -1.32
C ASP A 112 -11.56 -1.05 -2.58
N CYS A 113 -10.71 -0.04 -2.84
CA CYS A 113 -10.76 0.74 -4.08
C CYS A 113 -10.36 -0.06 -5.33
N ALA A 114 -9.64 -1.18 -5.17
CA ALA A 114 -9.23 -2.08 -6.26
C ALA A 114 -8.56 -1.36 -7.46
N PHE A 115 -7.64 -0.42 -7.18
CA PHE A 115 -6.92 0.32 -8.22
C PHE A 115 -6.13 -0.61 -9.16
N PRO A 116 -6.38 -0.60 -10.48
CA PRO A 116 -5.73 -1.54 -11.40
C PRO A 116 -4.21 -1.44 -11.46
N LEU A 117 -3.64 -0.26 -11.18
CA LEU A 117 -2.20 -0.02 -11.22
C LEU A 117 -1.47 -0.50 -9.97
N VAL A 118 -2.18 -0.70 -8.84
CA VAL A 118 -1.57 -1.10 -7.58
C VAL A 118 -1.39 -2.63 -7.57
N GLN A 119 -0.16 -3.07 -7.74
CA GLN A 119 0.22 -4.49 -7.81
C GLN A 119 0.54 -5.09 -6.43
N GLY A 120 0.81 -4.23 -5.45
CA GLY A 120 1.13 -4.63 -4.09
C GLY A 120 1.19 -3.44 -3.14
N ILE A 121 1.04 -3.73 -1.85
CA ILE A 121 1.16 -2.76 -0.77
C ILE A 121 2.04 -3.37 0.33
N ILE A 122 3.06 -2.62 0.75
CA ILE A 122 3.92 -2.92 1.88
C ILE A 122 3.68 -1.85 2.94
N ALA A 123 3.08 -2.22 4.07
CA ALA A 123 2.87 -1.32 5.20
C ALA A 123 3.85 -1.68 6.33
N THR A 124 4.64 -0.71 6.80
CA THR A 124 5.73 -0.98 7.75
C THR A 124 6.15 0.27 8.53
N ASP A 125 6.77 0.07 9.69
CA ASP A 125 7.53 1.09 10.43
C ASP A 125 9.05 0.96 10.26
N ASP A 126 9.53 -0.16 9.71
CA ASP A 126 10.93 -0.38 9.38
C ASP A 126 11.33 0.39 8.11
N LEU A 127 12.20 1.40 8.27
CA LEU A 127 12.71 2.22 7.17
C LEU A 127 13.44 1.39 6.11
N ARG A 128 14.16 0.32 6.48
CA ARG A 128 14.88 -0.50 5.50
C ARG A 128 13.92 -1.24 4.59
N LYS A 129 12.87 -1.82 5.16
CA LYS A 129 11.83 -2.50 4.36
C LYS A 129 11.04 -1.51 3.51
N GLY A 130 10.68 -0.37 4.08
CA GLY A 130 9.90 0.62 3.36
C GLY A 130 10.69 1.33 2.25
N PHE A 131 12.02 1.42 2.36
CA PHE A 131 12.87 2.02 1.33
C PHE A 131 13.64 1.03 0.45
N ALA A 132 13.41 -0.27 0.58
CA ALA A 132 14.00 -1.28 -0.29
C ALA A 132 13.51 -1.10 -1.73
N ASP A 133 14.44 -1.05 -2.69
CA ASP A 133 14.19 -0.98 -4.14
C ASP A 133 13.30 0.18 -4.60
N VAL A 134 13.20 1.26 -3.80
CA VAL A 134 12.30 2.37 -4.05
C VAL A 134 12.75 3.21 -5.24
N SER A 135 11.88 3.33 -6.23
CA SER A 135 12.09 4.18 -7.41
C SER A 135 11.70 5.63 -7.15
N VAL A 136 10.67 5.87 -6.33
CA VAL A 136 10.16 7.21 -6.00
C VAL A 136 9.82 7.27 -4.51
N ALA A 137 10.31 8.28 -3.79
CA ALA A 137 10.03 8.48 -2.37
C ALA A 137 9.32 9.83 -2.11
N LEU A 138 8.11 9.76 -1.56
CA LEU A 138 7.30 10.90 -1.12
C LEU A 138 7.43 11.05 0.40
N LEU A 139 8.38 11.90 0.83
CA LEU A 139 8.71 12.09 2.24
C LEU A 139 7.78 13.11 2.92
N VAL A 140 6.53 12.72 3.12
CA VAL A 140 5.45 13.59 3.64
C VAL A 140 5.43 13.62 5.17
N GLY A 141 5.88 12.54 5.83
CA GLY A 141 5.87 12.41 7.27
C GLY A 141 6.93 13.28 7.97
N ALA A 142 6.48 14.18 8.83
CA ALA A 142 7.33 15.02 9.68
C ALA A 142 6.68 15.23 11.05
N LYS A 143 7.48 15.62 12.05
CA LYS A 143 6.96 16.00 13.35
C LYS A 143 6.19 17.33 13.23
N PRO A 144 4.90 17.37 13.60
CA PRO A 144 4.15 18.61 13.61
C PRO A 144 4.64 19.51 14.74
N ARG A 145 4.49 20.82 14.55
CA ARG A 145 4.82 21.80 15.58
C ARG A 145 3.92 21.60 16.80
N SER A 146 4.52 21.46 17.98
CA SER A 146 3.79 21.36 19.26
C SER A 146 3.73 22.70 19.99
N GLN A 147 2.78 22.86 20.91
CA GLN A 147 2.68 24.06 21.74
C GLN A 147 3.97 24.25 22.56
N GLY A 148 4.46 25.49 22.61
CA GLY A 148 5.71 25.82 23.33
C GLY A 148 7.00 25.39 22.61
N MET A 149 6.91 24.73 21.44
CA MET A 149 8.10 24.34 20.68
C MET A 149 8.69 25.52 19.91
N GLU A 150 9.99 25.75 20.11
CA GLU A 150 10.74 26.72 19.32
C GLU A 150 10.94 26.24 17.87
N ARG A 151 11.13 27.20 16.97
CA ARG A 151 11.41 26.90 15.56
C ARG A 151 12.68 26.06 15.40
N LYS A 152 13.72 26.35 16.20
CA LYS A 152 14.99 25.63 16.15
C LYS A 152 14.83 24.15 16.51
N ASP A 153 14.06 23.86 17.55
CA ASP A 153 13.82 22.47 18.00
C ASP A 153 13.01 21.68 16.98
N LEU A 154 11.99 22.31 16.39
CA LEU A 154 11.20 21.72 15.31
C LEU A 154 12.08 21.37 14.10
N LEU A 155 12.92 22.32 13.66
CA LEU A 155 13.83 22.12 12.53
C LEU A 155 14.87 21.05 12.83
N SER A 156 15.46 21.06 14.02
CA SER A 156 16.45 20.07 14.44
C SER A 156 15.85 18.65 14.51
N THR A 157 14.63 18.52 15.05
CA THR A 157 13.95 17.22 15.11
C THR A 157 13.65 16.69 13.71
N ASN A 158 13.08 17.52 12.83
CA ASN A 158 12.76 17.09 11.47
C ASN A 158 14.02 16.83 10.64
N ALA A 159 15.09 17.61 10.81
CA ALA A 159 16.37 17.35 10.16
C ALA A 159 16.91 15.95 10.51
N SER A 160 16.79 15.53 11.78
CA SER A 160 17.19 14.17 12.18
C SER A 160 16.32 13.08 11.53
N ILE A 161 15.01 13.30 11.43
CA ILE A 161 14.08 12.37 10.76
C ILE A 161 14.46 12.20 9.29
N PHE A 162 14.64 13.30 8.55
CA PHE A 162 15.00 13.26 7.14
C PHE A 162 16.41 12.69 6.91
N ALA A 163 17.36 12.94 7.82
CA ALA A 163 18.70 12.34 7.73
C ALA A 163 18.65 10.80 7.86
N GLN A 164 17.84 10.27 8.77
CA GLN A 164 17.65 8.82 8.92
C GLN A 164 16.96 8.21 7.69
N GLN A 165 15.93 8.88 7.17
CA GLN A 165 15.26 8.45 5.93
C GLN A 165 16.22 8.48 4.73
N GLY A 166 17.02 9.54 4.59
CA GLY A 166 18.02 9.66 3.52
C GLY A 166 19.10 8.57 3.60
N LYS A 167 19.54 8.21 4.81
CA LYS A 167 20.46 7.09 5.00
C LYS A 167 19.83 5.76 4.59
N ALA A 168 18.59 5.51 5.01
CA ALA A 168 17.87 4.28 4.66
C ALA A 168 17.60 4.16 3.14
N LEU A 169 17.30 5.28 2.47
CA LEU A 169 17.18 5.33 1.01
C LEU A 169 18.50 5.00 0.31
N ASN A 170 19.63 5.50 0.83
CA ASN A 170 20.94 5.20 0.27
C ASN A 170 21.31 3.72 0.45
N GLU A 171 20.99 3.14 1.62
CA GLU A 171 21.21 1.71 1.89
C GLU A 171 20.28 0.82 1.03
N GLY A 172 19.01 1.19 0.89
CA GLY A 172 18.01 0.40 0.15
C GLY A 172 18.20 0.37 -1.37
N ASN A 173 19.07 1.21 -1.92
CA ASN A 173 19.42 1.27 -3.35
C ASN A 173 20.89 0.88 -3.63
N ALA A 174 21.66 0.48 -2.61
CA ALA A 174 23.07 0.17 -2.76
C ALA A 174 23.32 -1.19 -3.47
N ASP A 175 22.30 -2.04 -3.58
CA ASP A 175 22.39 -3.37 -4.19
C ASP A 175 21.95 -3.40 -5.67
N SER A 176 21.51 -2.27 -6.23
CA SER A 176 20.91 -2.16 -7.57
C SER A 176 21.78 -1.42 -8.62
N ASN A 177 23.09 -1.26 -8.36
CA ASN A 177 24.03 -0.59 -9.26
C ASN A 177 25.30 -1.42 -9.54
#